data_AF-A0A7J3XC21-F1
#
_entry.id   AF-A0A7J3XC21-F1
#
_cell.length_a   1.000
_cell.length_b   1.000
_cell.length_c   1.000
_cell.angle_alpha   90.00
_cell.angle_beta   90.00
_cell.angle_gamma   90.00
#
_symmetry.space_group_name_H-M   'P 1'
#
loop_
_entity.id
_entity.type
_entity.pdbx_description
1 polymer ?
#
loop_
_entity_poly.entity_id
_entity_poly.type
_entity_poly.pdbx_seq_one_letter_code
_entity_poly.pdbx_strand_id
1 'polypeptide(L)'
;MSVEQRILRYLKENPGATPRAIADALGISLTQVRIALNRLRDLGYVTRVPGGGYYARTSPSTISEVDVERTPGTPVAAPSILRELEGEVKELRQRLDKLEKEVRELRIVVDSLSRAKMQQAQEQAQDRFIKEIKMRKALKLSEALAIATKPIDDYVKAGAVKVFADIVVDREFFEEFSKRFPIRKTQLSELSDEERELLNSLIKEGLVYLYGGREYRLSRI
;
A
#
# COMPACT_ATOMS: atom_id res chain seq x y z
N MET A 1 -22.39 56.61 14.03
CA MET A 1 -21.31 55.99 13.24
C MET A 1 -21.86 55.68 11.85
N SER A 2 -21.11 56.00 10.79
CA SER A 2 -21.57 55.72 9.42
C SER A 2 -21.61 54.22 9.15
N VAL A 3 -22.47 53.80 8.21
CA VAL A 3 -22.62 52.39 7.80
C VAL A 3 -21.27 51.83 7.31
N GLU A 4 -20.51 52.63 6.57
CA GLU A 4 -19.19 52.30 6.03
C GLU A 4 -18.16 52.03 7.14
N GLN A 5 -18.14 52.85 8.19
CA GLN A 5 -17.23 52.68 9.33
C GLN A 5 -17.54 51.41 10.13
N ARG A 6 -18.83 51.08 10.28
CA ARG A 6 -19.28 49.84 10.94
C ARG A 6 -18.85 48.61 10.14
N ILE A 7 -18.97 48.66 8.81
CA ILE A 7 -18.53 47.59 7.92
C ILE A 7 -17.01 47.41 7.96
N LEU A 8 -16.23 48.50 7.90
CA LEU A 8 -14.77 48.42 7.98
C LEU A 8 -14.28 47.83 9.31
N ARG A 9 -14.89 48.21 10.43
CA ARG A 9 -14.58 47.63 11.74
C ARG A 9 -14.88 46.14 11.75
N TYR A 10 -16.07 45.75 11.29
CA TYR A 10 -16.48 44.35 11.24
C TYR A 10 -15.55 43.50 10.34
N LEU A 11 -15.13 44.03 9.20
CA LEU A 11 -14.21 43.36 8.28
C LEU A 11 -12.77 43.26 8.79
N LYS A 12 -12.35 44.11 9.75
CA LYS A 12 -11.06 43.96 10.43
C LYS A 12 -11.08 42.78 11.40
N GLU A 13 -12.22 42.57 12.07
CA GLU A 13 -12.41 41.47 13.02
C GLU A 13 -12.75 40.15 12.32
N ASN A 14 -13.44 40.21 11.18
CA ASN A 14 -13.92 39.06 10.41
C ASN A 14 -13.51 39.16 8.93
N PRO A 15 -12.23 38.90 8.60
CA PRO A 15 -11.73 38.97 7.24
C PRO A 15 -12.39 37.90 6.34
N GLY A 16 -12.80 38.27 5.13
CA GLY A 16 -13.44 37.36 4.17
C GLY A 16 -14.95 37.20 4.34
N ALA A 17 -15.59 37.98 5.21
CA ALA A 17 -17.04 37.93 5.39
C ALA A 17 -17.81 38.26 4.10
N THR A 18 -18.93 37.56 3.88
CA THR A 18 -19.82 37.79 2.74
C THR A 18 -20.78 38.95 3.02
N PRO A 19 -21.33 39.62 1.99
CA PRO A 19 -22.33 40.68 2.18
C PRO A 19 -23.54 40.26 3.02
N ARG A 20 -23.92 38.97 2.95
CA ARG A 20 -25.01 38.40 3.74
C ARG A 20 -24.64 38.30 5.22
N ALA A 21 -23.47 37.75 5.52
CA ALA A 21 -22.98 37.66 6.90
C ALA A 21 -22.82 39.05 7.55
N ILE A 22 -22.37 40.05 6.79
CA ILE A 22 -22.23 41.44 7.26
C ILE A 22 -23.61 42.07 7.55
N ALA A 23 -24.60 41.81 6.68
CA ALA A 23 -25.97 42.29 6.86
C ALA A 23 -26.61 41.71 8.13
N ASP A 24 -26.49 40.39 8.32
CA ASP A 24 -27.04 39.67 9.47
C ASP A 24 -26.37 40.12 10.78
N ALA A 25 -25.04 40.32 10.78
CA ALA A 25 -24.29 40.72 11.97
C ALA A 25 -24.50 42.19 12.36
N LEU A 26 -24.67 43.10 11.38
CA LEU A 26 -24.83 44.53 11.66
C LEU A 26 -26.30 44.97 11.77
N GLY A 27 -27.25 44.08 11.44
CA GLY A 27 -28.68 44.37 11.40
C GLY A 27 -29.05 45.38 10.30
N ILE A 28 -28.33 45.36 9.17
CA ILE A 28 -28.47 46.32 8.07
C ILE A 28 -28.99 45.57 6.84
N SER A 29 -29.81 46.23 6.01
CA SER A 29 -30.30 45.60 4.79
C SER A 29 -29.15 45.19 3.85
N LEU A 30 -29.27 44.01 3.23
CA LEU A 30 -28.27 43.48 2.29
C LEU A 30 -27.95 44.47 1.15
N THR A 31 -28.97 45.21 0.69
CA THR A 31 -28.83 46.24 -0.35
C THR A 31 -27.93 47.39 0.11
N GLN A 32 -28.13 47.90 1.33
CA GLN A 32 -27.28 48.95 1.89
C GLN A 32 -25.84 48.48 2.10
N VAL A 33 -25.65 47.22 2.54
CA VAL A 33 -24.31 46.63 2.67
C VAL A 33 -23.61 46.54 1.32
N ARG A 34 -24.31 46.11 0.25
CA ARG A 34 -23.73 46.07 -1.11
C ARG A 34 -23.34 47.45 -1.62
N ILE A 35 -24.19 48.46 -1.42
CA ILE A 35 -23.90 49.85 -1.82
C ILE A 35 -22.67 50.37 -1.07
N ALA A 36 -22.62 50.16 0.24
CA ALA A 36 -21.51 50.60 1.08
C ALA A 36 -20.20 49.87 0.74
N LEU A 37 -20.24 48.55 0.49
CA LEU A 37 -19.06 47.78 0.07
C LEU A 37 -18.54 48.20 -1.31
N ASN A 38 -19.44 48.50 -2.26
CA ASN A 38 -19.03 49.03 -3.55
C ASN A 38 -18.35 50.39 -3.39
N ARG A 39 -18.95 51.33 -2.65
CA ARG A 39 -18.32 52.63 -2.36
C ARG A 39 -16.97 52.48 -1.68
N LEU A 40 -16.86 51.62 -0.66
CA LEU A 40 -15.62 51.36 0.04
C LEU A 40 -14.56 50.69 -0.83
N ARG A 41 -14.96 49.84 -1.77
CA ARG A 41 -14.07 49.25 -2.77
C ARG A 41 -13.59 50.29 -3.77
N ASP A 42 -14.49 51.14 -4.27
CA ASP A 42 -14.17 52.19 -5.23
C ASP A 42 -13.22 53.24 -4.59
N LEU A 43 -13.35 53.45 -3.28
CA LEU A 43 -12.43 54.25 -2.47
C LEU A 43 -11.14 53.53 -2.04
N GLY A 44 -10.96 52.25 -2.41
CA GLY A 44 -9.76 51.47 -2.11
C GLY A 44 -9.63 50.96 -0.68
N TYR A 45 -10.67 51.10 0.16
CA TYR A 45 -10.68 50.63 1.54
C TYR A 45 -11.06 49.16 1.70
N VAL A 46 -11.60 48.50 0.67
CA VAL A 46 -12.01 47.10 0.74
C VAL A 46 -11.66 46.37 -0.56
N THR A 47 -11.20 45.12 -0.47
CA THR A 47 -10.94 44.25 -1.64
C THR A 47 -11.82 43.00 -1.59
N ARG A 48 -12.30 42.55 -2.77
CA ARG A 48 -13.09 41.32 -2.91
C ARG A 48 -12.17 40.16 -3.26
N VAL A 49 -12.37 39.01 -2.60
CA VAL A 49 -11.57 37.79 -2.82
C VAL A 49 -12.34 36.78 -3.68
N PRO A 50 -11.66 35.92 -4.47
CA PRO A 50 -12.31 34.82 -5.17
C PRO A 50 -13.12 33.96 -4.19
N GLY A 51 -14.44 33.85 -4.41
CA GLY A 51 -15.38 33.25 -3.45
C GLY A 51 -16.41 34.22 -2.85
N GLY A 52 -16.28 35.53 -3.10
CA GLY A 52 -17.35 36.51 -2.81
C GLY A 52 -17.29 37.20 -1.44
N GLY A 53 -16.23 36.96 -0.67
CA GLY A 53 -15.94 37.65 0.59
C GLY A 53 -15.17 38.97 0.40
N TYR A 54 -15.14 39.80 1.44
CA TYR A 54 -14.50 41.12 1.45
C TYR A 54 -13.48 41.26 2.60
N TYR A 55 -12.44 42.08 2.39
CA TYR A 55 -11.38 42.38 3.38
C TYR A 55 -11.17 43.88 3.49
N ALA A 56 -11.03 44.40 4.71
CA ALA A 56 -10.69 45.80 4.94
C ALA A 56 -9.18 46.04 4.67
N ARG A 57 -8.87 47.08 3.89
CA ARG A 57 -7.52 47.57 3.61
C ARG A 57 -7.27 48.82 4.45
N THR A 58 -6.13 48.86 5.16
CA THR A 58 -5.80 49.95 6.09
C THR A 58 -5.17 51.18 5.39
N SER A 59 -4.91 51.12 4.09
CA SER A 59 -4.46 52.26 3.27
C SER A 59 -5.10 52.22 1.87
N PRO A 60 -5.64 53.34 1.35
CA PRO A 60 -6.05 53.41 -0.04
C PRO A 60 -4.79 53.50 -0.90
N SER A 61 -4.50 52.44 -1.65
CA SER A 61 -3.44 52.46 -2.65
C SER A 61 -4.03 51.97 -3.95
N THR A 62 -4.20 52.92 -4.86
CA THR A 62 -4.30 52.79 -6.30
C THR A 62 -3.51 51.57 -6.77
N ILE A 63 -4.18 50.64 -7.44
CA ILE A 63 -3.50 49.66 -8.29
C ILE A 63 -4.02 49.91 -9.69
N SER A 64 -3.29 50.73 -10.44
CA SER A 64 -3.30 50.74 -11.89
C SER A 64 -1.86 51.07 -12.31
N GLU A 65 -1.24 50.03 -12.86
CA GLU A 65 -0.13 49.97 -13.82
C GLU A 65 0.84 51.17 -13.94
N VAL A 66 2.13 50.84 -13.74
CA VAL A 66 3.32 51.35 -14.45
C VAL A 66 3.40 52.87 -14.65
N ASP A 67 4.07 53.56 -13.72
CA ASP A 67 5.14 54.52 -14.03
C ASP A 67 5.88 54.89 -12.74
N VAL A 68 7.17 54.53 -12.68
CA VAL A 68 8.07 54.84 -11.57
C VAL A 68 8.76 56.16 -11.90
N GLU A 69 8.14 57.29 -11.54
CA GLU A 69 8.86 58.56 -11.44
C GLU A 69 9.41 58.78 -10.03
N ARG A 70 10.72 59.03 -10.03
CA ARG A 70 11.64 59.19 -8.91
C ARG A 70 11.35 60.44 -8.11
N THR A 71 11.54 60.39 -6.79
CA THR A 71 12.23 61.47 -6.06
C THR A 71 13.10 60.90 -4.92
N PRO A 72 14.17 61.63 -4.53
CA PRO A 72 15.46 61.04 -4.18
C PRO A 72 15.66 60.88 -2.68
N GLY A 73 16.28 59.78 -2.29
CA GLY A 73 16.74 59.56 -0.92
C GLY A 73 17.12 58.11 -0.68
N THR A 74 18.43 57.85 -0.73
CA THR A 74 19.09 56.56 -0.39
C THR A 74 18.76 55.34 -1.26
N PRO A 75 19.51 55.11 -2.37
CA PRO A 75 19.70 53.75 -2.87
C PRO A 75 20.57 53.02 -1.83
N VAL A 76 20.32 51.76 -1.47
CA VAL A 76 21.20 50.64 -1.89
C VAL A 76 20.66 49.25 -1.48
N ALA A 77 19.60 49.09 -0.67
CA ALA A 77 19.31 47.77 -0.07
C ALA A 77 18.20 46.91 -0.71
N ALA A 78 17.28 47.46 -1.50
CA ALA A 78 16.15 46.70 -2.04
C ALA A 78 16.49 45.65 -3.14
N PRO A 79 17.40 45.92 -4.11
CA PRO A 79 17.67 44.96 -5.18
C PRO A 79 18.57 43.80 -4.76
N SER A 80 19.36 43.95 -3.69
CA SER A 80 20.20 42.90 -3.11
C SER A 80 19.37 41.85 -2.36
N ILE A 81 18.41 42.29 -1.53
CA ILE A 81 17.52 41.39 -0.77
C ILE A 81 16.64 40.58 -1.73
N LEU A 82 16.15 41.18 -2.82
CA LEU A 82 15.37 40.47 -3.83
C LEU A 82 16.21 39.41 -4.58
N ARG A 83 17.48 39.70 -4.88
CA ARG A 83 18.40 38.72 -5.48
C ARG A 83 18.77 37.58 -4.53
N GLU A 84 18.94 37.87 -3.24
CA GLU A 84 19.15 36.84 -2.21
C GLU A 84 17.92 35.92 -2.09
N LEU A 85 16.72 36.49 -2.01
CA LEU A 85 15.47 35.71 -1.96
C LEU A 85 15.24 34.88 -3.24
N GLU A 86 15.55 35.42 -4.42
CA GLU A 86 15.50 34.66 -5.67
C GLU A 86 16.52 33.51 -5.68
N GLY A 87 17.71 33.74 -5.12
CA GLY A 87 18.73 32.72 -4.91
C GLY A 87 18.25 31.60 -3.98
N GLU A 88 17.69 31.96 -2.83
CA GLU A 88 17.15 31.02 -1.85
C GLU A 88 15.97 30.22 -2.42
N VAL A 89 15.04 30.85 -3.13
CA VAL A 89 13.92 30.16 -3.78
C VAL A 89 14.41 29.19 -4.85
N LYS A 90 15.44 29.56 -5.61
CA LYS A 90 16.05 28.66 -6.60
C LYS A 90 16.74 27.48 -5.94
N GLU A 91 17.44 27.70 -4.84
CA GLU A 91 18.08 26.64 -4.07
C GLU A 91 17.06 25.70 -3.43
N LEU A 92 15.99 26.24 -2.85
CA LEU A 92 14.88 25.46 -2.29
C LEU A 92 14.20 24.60 -3.36
N ARG A 93 13.98 25.12 -4.57
CA ARG A 93 13.46 24.34 -5.70
C ARG A 93 14.38 23.19 -6.07
N GLN A 94 15.69 23.42 -6.14
CA GLN A 94 16.66 22.37 -6.43
C GLN A 94 16.70 21.30 -5.33
N ARG A 95 16.58 21.70 -4.06
CA ARG A 95 16.47 20.76 -2.93
C ARG A 95 15.18 19.94 -3.02
N LEU A 96 14.05 20.57 -3.33
CA LEU A 96 12.76 19.90 -3.51
C LEU A 96 12.83 18.86 -4.63
N ASP A 97 13.39 19.22 -5.79
CA ASP A 97 13.55 18.29 -6.93
C ASP A 97 14.41 17.07 -6.58
N LYS A 98 15.48 17.27 -5.76
CA LYS A 98 16.31 16.17 -5.27
C LYS A 98 15.54 15.25 -4.32
N LEU A 99 14.85 15.84 -3.33
CA LEU A 99 14.03 15.08 -2.39
C LEU A 99 12.92 14.30 -3.10
N GLU A 100 12.26 14.88 -4.09
CA GLU A 100 11.23 14.17 -4.87
C GLU A 100 11.80 12.98 -5.67
N LYS A 101 13.04 13.07 -6.14
CA LYS A 101 13.73 11.95 -6.80
C LYS A 101 14.07 10.85 -5.79
N GLU A 102 14.66 11.21 -4.66
CA GLU A 102 14.99 10.25 -3.58
C GLU A 102 13.74 9.53 -3.06
N VAL A 103 12.63 10.24 -2.87
CA VAL A 103 11.35 9.63 -2.43
C VAL A 103 10.81 8.66 -3.49
N ARG A 104 10.96 8.97 -4.79
CA ARG A 104 10.57 8.05 -5.87
C ARG A 104 11.44 6.79 -5.86
N GLU A 105 12.74 6.93 -5.71
CA GLU A 105 13.67 5.81 -5.61
C GLU A 105 13.37 4.94 -4.38
N LEU A 106 13.17 5.56 -3.22
CA LEU A 106 12.79 4.85 -1.99
C LEU A 106 11.45 4.13 -2.14
N ARG A 107 10.45 4.70 -2.83
CA ARG A 107 9.20 4.01 -3.14
C ARG A 107 9.43 2.75 -3.97
N ILE A 108 10.24 2.83 -5.01
CA ILE A 108 10.57 1.67 -5.86
C ILE A 108 11.28 0.59 -5.02
N VAL A 109 12.23 0.99 -4.17
CA VAL A 109 12.93 0.07 -3.27
C VAL A 109 11.95 -0.57 -2.29
N VAL A 110 11.08 0.19 -1.63
CA VAL A 110 10.08 -0.35 -0.69
C VAL A 110 9.09 -1.28 -1.39
N ASP A 111 8.65 -0.97 -2.61
CA ASP A 111 7.76 -1.82 -3.39
C ASP A 111 8.43 -3.11 -3.85
N SER A 112 9.74 -3.06 -4.10
CA SER A 112 10.52 -4.27 -4.42
C SER A 112 10.78 -5.11 -3.17
N LEU A 113 11.09 -4.48 -2.04
CA LEU A 113 11.32 -5.15 -0.75
C LEU A 113 10.04 -5.79 -0.21
N SER A 114 8.89 -5.12 -0.34
CA SER A 114 7.60 -5.65 0.08
C SER A 114 7.20 -6.87 -0.75
N ARG A 115 7.41 -6.83 -2.07
CA ARG A 115 7.24 -8.00 -2.94
C ARG A 115 8.19 -9.14 -2.57
N ALA A 116 9.47 -8.86 -2.34
CA ALA A 116 10.45 -9.86 -1.93
C ALA A 116 10.13 -10.47 -0.56
N LYS A 117 9.70 -9.66 0.43
CA LYS A 117 9.24 -10.15 1.73
C LYS A 117 7.97 -11.00 1.61
N MET A 118 7.05 -10.65 0.70
CA MET A 118 5.84 -11.43 0.46
C MET A 118 6.15 -12.77 -0.20
N GLN A 119 7.13 -12.81 -1.12
CA GLN A 119 7.67 -14.06 -1.69
C GLN A 119 8.41 -14.89 -0.64
N GLN A 120 9.24 -14.28 0.21
CA GLN A 120 9.90 -14.98 1.33
C GLN A 120 8.90 -15.48 2.38
N ALA A 121 7.85 -14.72 2.70
CA ALA A 121 6.79 -15.18 3.58
C ALA A 121 6.01 -16.34 2.95
N GLN A 122 5.80 -16.32 1.63
CA GLN A 122 5.27 -17.46 0.90
C GLN A 122 6.23 -18.66 0.89
N GLU A 123 7.56 -18.47 0.81
CA GLU A 123 8.57 -19.55 0.94
C GLU A 123 8.66 -20.11 2.36
N GLN A 124 8.55 -19.28 3.38
CA GLN A 124 8.49 -19.74 4.77
C GLN A 124 7.16 -20.45 5.08
N ALA A 125 6.06 -20.03 4.45
CA ALA A 125 4.78 -20.74 4.49
C ALA A 125 4.76 -21.99 3.59
N GLN A 126 5.66 -22.11 2.61
CA GLN A 126 5.81 -23.33 1.79
C GLN A 126 6.29 -24.52 2.62
N ASP A 127 6.90 -24.29 3.77
CA ASP A 127 7.50 -25.34 4.58
C ASP A 127 6.57 -25.98 5.60
N ARG A 128 5.34 -25.49 5.83
CA ARG A 128 4.48 -26.17 6.82
C ARG A 128 4.12 -27.58 6.35
N PHE A 129 3.72 -27.71 5.09
CA PHE A 129 3.43 -29.01 4.48
C PHE A 129 4.67 -29.89 4.39
N ILE A 130 5.81 -29.33 3.94
CA ILE A 130 7.07 -30.08 3.84
C ILE A 130 7.58 -30.55 5.22
N LYS A 131 7.44 -29.73 6.25
CA LYS A 131 7.76 -30.13 7.63
C LYS A 131 6.85 -31.24 8.10
N GLU A 132 5.54 -31.10 7.87
CA GLU A 132 4.57 -32.10 8.32
C GLU A 132 4.77 -33.44 7.62
N ILE A 133 5.02 -33.44 6.30
CA ILE A 133 5.25 -34.69 5.55
C ILE A 133 6.59 -35.33 5.88
N LYS A 134 7.64 -34.54 6.19
CA LYS A 134 8.90 -35.10 6.68
C LYS A 134 8.77 -35.72 8.07
N MET A 135 7.90 -35.17 8.93
CA MET A 135 7.66 -35.72 10.26
C MET A 135 6.79 -36.97 10.23
N ARG A 136 5.68 -36.94 9.49
CA ARG A 136 4.69 -38.03 9.46
C ARG A 136 4.95 -39.07 8.37
N LYS A 137 5.82 -38.77 7.41
CA LYS A 137 6.22 -39.60 6.25
C LYS A 137 5.11 -39.88 5.23
N ALA A 138 3.86 -40.01 5.67
CA ALA A 138 2.68 -40.13 4.83
C ALA A 138 1.50 -39.34 5.40
N LEU A 139 0.66 -38.81 4.52
CA LEU A 139 -0.51 -37.98 4.83
C LEU A 139 -1.64 -38.33 3.88
N LYS A 140 -2.89 -38.32 4.36
CA LYS A 140 -4.05 -38.43 3.46
C LYS A 140 -4.10 -37.22 2.53
N LEU A 141 -4.56 -37.42 1.29
CA LEU A 141 -4.68 -36.36 0.29
C LEU A 141 -5.52 -35.19 0.80
N SER A 142 -6.60 -35.48 1.54
CA SER A 142 -7.45 -34.46 2.17
C SER A 142 -6.70 -33.61 3.21
N GLU A 143 -5.85 -34.25 4.02
CA GLU A 143 -5.03 -33.55 5.03
C GLU A 143 -3.91 -32.76 4.38
N ALA A 144 -3.27 -33.35 3.36
CA ALA A 144 -2.27 -32.68 2.54
C ALA A 144 -2.84 -31.42 1.90
N LEU A 145 -4.04 -31.47 1.32
CA LEU A 145 -4.73 -30.31 0.74
C LEU A 145 -5.06 -29.23 1.79
N ALA A 146 -5.37 -29.62 3.02
CA ALA A 146 -5.68 -28.68 4.10
C ALA A 146 -4.44 -27.93 4.62
N ILE A 147 -3.26 -28.55 4.53
CA ILE A 147 -1.99 -28.01 5.05
C ILE A 147 -1.16 -27.34 3.94
N ALA A 148 -1.33 -27.78 2.70
CA ALA A 148 -0.57 -27.31 1.56
C ALA A 148 -0.94 -25.87 1.18
N THR A 149 0.10 -25.05 1.01
CA THR A 149 -0.01 -23.65 0.60
C THR A 149 -0.08 -23.51 -0.93
N LYS A 150 0.40 -24.51 -1.66
CA LYS A 150 0.39 -24.62 -3.13
C LYS A 150 -0.40 -25.87 -3.57
N PRO A 151 -0.82 -25.96 -4.83
CA PRO A 151 -1.34 -27.21 -5.39
C PRO A 151 -0.36 -28.37 -5.15
N ILE A 152 -0.86 -29.54 -4.75
CA ILE A 152 -0.03 -30.72 -4.46
C ILE A 152 0.84 -31.10 -5.66
N ASP A 153 0.32 -30.92 -6.88
CA ASP A 153 1.05 -31.15 -8.14
C ASP A 153 2.37 -30.37 -8.23
N ASP A 154 2.46 -29.17 -7.66
CA ASP A 154 3.71 -28.40 -7.67
C ASP A 154 4.77 -29.05 -6.78
N TYR A 155 4.37 -29.64 -5.65
CA TYR A 155 5.26 -30.39 -4.77
C TYR A 155 5.69 -31.73 -5.39
N VAL A 156 4.81 -32.36 -6.18
CA VAL A 156 5.14 -33.55 -6.96
C VAL A 156 6.15 -33.23 -8.06
N LYS A 157 5.95 -32.14 -8.80
CA LYS A 157 6.89 -31.67 -9.83
C LYS A 157 8.25 -31.27 -9.26
N ALA A 158 8.24 -30.67 -8.07
CA ALA A 158 9.48 -30.38 -7.32
C ALA A 158 10.19 -31.67 -6.85
N GLY A 159 9.54 -32.83 -6.94
CA GLY A 159 10.10 -34.12 -6.57
C GLY A 159 10.18 -34.35 -5.06
N ALA A 160 9.50 -33.52 -4.25
CA ALA A 160 9.49 -33.65 -2.80
C ALA A 160 8.58 -34.77 -2.31
N VAL A 161 7.47 -35.01 -3.01
CA VAL A 161 6.43 -35.95 -2.59
C VAL A 161 5.92 -36.78 -3.76
N LYS A 162 5.40 -37.96 -3.47
CA LYS A 162 4.65 -38.81 -4.41
C LYS A 162 3.23 -39.00 -3.92
N VAL A 163 2.28 -38.98 -4.85
CA VAL A 163 0.86 -39.19 -4.57
C VAL A 163 0.47 -40.56 -5.10
N PHE A 164 -0.23 -41.35 -4.29
CA PHE A 164 -0.78 -42.65 -4.65
C PHE A 164 -2.23 -42.71 -4.17
N ALA A 165 -3.20 -42.77 -5.09
CA ALA A 165 -4.64 -42.73 -4.80
C ALA A 165 -5.04 -41.63 -3.80
N ASP A 166 -5.25 -42.01 -2.53
CA ASP A 166 -5.72 -41.18 -1.43
C ASP A 166 -4.62 -40.75 -0.44
N ILE A 167 -3.36 -41.07 -0.71
CA ILE A 167 -2.22 -40.74 0.17
C ILE A 167 -1.11 -39.98 -0.56
N VAL A 168 -0.51 -39.03 0.16
CA VAL A 168 0.68 -38.26 -0.24
C VAL A 168 1.82 -38.66 0.67
N VAL A 169 2.95 -38.97 0.05
CA VAL A 169 4.06 -39.67 0.70
C VAL A 169 5.34 -38.91 0.43
N ASP A 170 6.19 -38.80 1.44
CA ASP A 170 7.54 -38.30 1.25
C ASP A 170 8.32 -39.22 0.28
N ARG A 171 9.09 -38.61 -0.63
CA ARG A 171 9.82 -39.37 -1.64
C ARG A 171 10.88 -40.30 -1.03
N GLU A 172 11.62 -39.84 -0.03
CA GLU A 172 12.68 -40.62 0.61
C GLU A 172 12.09 -41.83 1.31
N PHE A 173 10.97 -41.62 2.04
CA PHE A 173 10.24 -42.71 2.67
C PHE A 173 9.71 -43.74 1.66
N PHE A 174 9.16 -43.31 0.52
CA PHE A 174 8.72 -44.24 -0.52
C PHE A 174 9.89 -45.04 -1.11
N GLU A 175 11.06 -44.41 -1.31
CA GLU A 175 12.24 -45.09 -1.83
C GLU A 175 12.79 -46.12 -0.83
N GLU A 176 12.81 -45.81 0.46
CA GLU A 176 13.14 -46.76 1.54
C GLU A 176 12.16 -47.92 1.60
N PHE A 177 10.86 -47.63 1.55
CA PHE A 177 9.81 -48.64 1.57
C PHE A 177 9.88 -49.55 0.33
N SER A 178 10.16 -48.98 -0.84
CA SER A 178 10.32 -49.72 -2.10
C SER A 178 11.45 -50.74 -2.05
N LYS A 179 12.54 -50.46 -1.32
CA LYS A 179 13.66 -51.40 -1.13
C LYS A 179 13.29 -52.63 -0.29
N ARG A 180 12.21 -52.56 0.50
CA ARG A 180 11.72 -53.68 1.33
C ARG A 180 10.94 -54.72 0.50
N PHE A 181 10.58 -54.41 -0.73
CA PHE A 181 9.89 -55.37 -1.60
C PHE A 181 10.87 -56.45 -2.11
N PRO A 182 10.44 -57.71 -2.17
CA PRO A 182 9.10 -58.22 -1.86
C PRO A 182 8.81 -58.39 -0.35
N ILE A 183 7.62 -57.96 0.08
CA ILE A 183 7.19 -58.04 1.49
C ILE A 183 6.33 -59.29 1.69
N ARG A 184 6.70 -60.18 2.63
CA ARG A 184 5.92 -61.38 2.93
C ARG A 184 4.66 -61.04 3.72
N LYS A 185 3.59 -61.83 3.55
CA LYS A 185 2.33 -61.66 4.31
C LYS A 185 2.56 -61.77 5.82
N THR A 186 3.55 -62.54 6.27
CA THR A 186 3.93 -62.66 7.68
C THR A 186 4.63 -61.41 8.24
N GLN A 187 5.20 -60.57 7.37
CA GLN A 187 5.91 -59.34 7.75
C GLN A 187 4.98 -58.11 7.80
N LEU A 188 3.70 -58.26 7.43
CA LEU A 188 2.70 -57.19 7.51
C LEU A 188 2.52 -56.64 8.93
N SER A 189 2.66 -57.50 9.94
CA SER A 189 2.56 -57.11 11.36
C SER A 189 3.74 -56.27 11.83
N GLU A 190 4.87 -56.31 11.12
CA GLU A 190 6.08 -55.53 11.42
C GLU A 190 6.08 -54.16 10.75
N LEU A 191 5.12 -53.89 9.85
CA LEU A 191 4.97 -52.60 9.20
C LEU A 191 4.35 -51.58 10.16
N SER A 192 4.82 -50.34 10.09
CA SER A 192 4.18 -49.22 10.78
C SER A 192 2.79 -48.95 10.19
N ASP A 193 1.96 -48.19 10.91
CA ASP A 193 0.61 -47.88 10.43
C ASP A 193 0.65 -47.07 9.12
N GLU A 194 1.63 -46.17 8.97
CA GLU A 194 1.87 -45.39 7.75
C GLU A 194 2.32 -46.28 6.57
N GLU A 195 3.20 -47.26 6.83
CA GLU A 195 3.64 -48.23 5.82
C GLU A 195 2.50 -49.13 5.36
N ARG A 196 1.61 -49.55 6.26
CA ARG A 196 0.40 -50.32 5.91
C ARG A 196 -0.57 -49.49 5.08
N GLU A 197 -0.76 -48.23 5.44
CA GLU A 197 -1.65 -47.33 4.69
C GLU A 197 -1.10 -47.05 3.28
N LEU A 198 0.22 -46.87 3.15
CA LEU A 198 0.90 -46.80 1.87
C LEU A 198 0.71 -48.09 1.06
N LEU A 199 0.96 -49.26 1.66
CA LEU A 199 0.80 -50.54 0.97
C LEU A 199 -0.63 -50.75 0.46
N ASN A 200 -1.64 -50.44 1.28
CA ASN A 200 -3.04 -50.52 0.88
C ASN A 200 -3.35 -49.58 -0.30
N SER A 201 -2.79 -48.37 -0.28
CA SER A 201 -2.96 -47.40 -1.37
C SER A 201 -2.30 -47.87 -2.66
N LEU A 202 -1.10 -48.45 -2.57
CA LEU A 202 -0.42 -49.06 -3.71
C LEU A 202 -1.16 -50.29 -4.28
N ILE A 203 -1.81 -51.08 -3.43
CA ILE A 203 -2.67 -52.19 -3.86
C ILE A 203 -3.90 -51.65 -4.59
N LYS A 204 -4.55 -50.58 -4.08
CA LYS A 204 -5.71 -49.94 -4.74
C LYS A 204 -5.35 -49.41 -6.13
N GLU A 205 -4.16 -48.82 -6.31
CA GLU A 205 -3.67 -48.37 -7.62
C GLU A 205 -3.19 -49.51 -8.54
N GLY A 206 -3.11 -50.75 -8.04
CA GLY A 206 -2.59 -51.88 -8.81
C GLY A 206 -1.06 -51.85 -9.00
N LEU A 207 -0.35 -50.99 -8.26
CA LEU A 207 1.12 -50.93 -8.26
C LEU A 207 1.75 -52.07 -7.45
N VAL A 208 0.99 -52.68 -6.54
CA VAL A 208 1.43 -53.84 -5.76
C VAL A 208 0.41 -54.95 -5.91
N TYR A 209 0.89 -56.18 -6.14
CA TYR A 209 0.05 -57.36 -6.22
C TYR A 209 0.56 -58.47 -5.27
N LEU A 210 -0.36 -59.33 -4.83
CA LEU A 210 -0.04 -60.48 -3.99
C LEU A 210 0.34 -61.67 -4.87
N TYR A 211 1.63 -62.00 -4.92
CA TYR A 211 2.15 -63.15 -5.66
C TYR A 211 1.98 -64.45 -4.87
N GLY A 212 1.30 -65.42 -5.47
CA GLY A 212 1.12 -66.77 -4.91
C GLY A 212 0.44 -66.80 -3.53
N GLY A 213 -0.28 -65.75 -3.15
CA GLY A 213 -0.90 -65.61 -1.83
C GLY A 213 0.07 -65.40 -0.65
N ARG A 214 1.38 -65.26 -0.93
CA ARG A 214 2.44 -65.30 0.10
C ARG A 214 3.21 -64.00 0.25
N GLU A 215 3.42 -63.25 -0.82
CA GLU A 215 4.27 -62.04 -0.79
C GLU A 215 3.75 -60.96 -1.75
N TYR A 216 3.87 -59.71 -1.31
CA TYR A 216 3.57 -58.53 -2.11
C TYR A 216 4.76 -58.18 -2.98
N ARG A 217 4.51 -57.97 -4.27
CA ARG A 217 5.51 -57.57 -5.27
C ARG A 217 5.04 -56.31 -5.98
N LEU A 218 6.00 -55.47 -6.36
CA LEU A 218 5.73 -54.33 -7.24
C LEU A 218 5.32 -54.87 -8.61
N SER A 219 4.17 -54.40 -9.10
CA SER A 219 3.76 -54.53 -10.48
C SER A 219 4.80 -53.79 -11.33
N ARG A 220 5.30 -54.43 -12.39
CA ARG A 220 6.27 -53.78 -13.28
C ARG A 220 5.61 -52.52 -13.87
N ILE A 221 6.16 -51.37 -13.51
CA ILE A 221 5.98 -50.10 -14.23
C ILE A 221 6.81 -50.16 -15.50
#